data_AF-A0A812MXA9-F1
#
_entry.id   AF-A0A812MXA9-F1
#
_cell.length_a   1.000
_cell.length_b   1.000
_cell.length_c   1.000
_cell.angle_alpha   90.00
_cell.angle_beta   90.00
_cell.angle_gamma   90.00
#
_symmetry.space_group_name_H-M   'P 1'
#
loop_
_entity.id
_entity.type
_entity.pdbx_description
1 polymer ?
#
loop_
_entity_poly.entity_id
_entity_poly.type
_entity_poly.pdbx_seq_one_letter_code
_entity_poly.pdbx_strand_id
1 'polypeptide(L)'
;MVQAWLHGEQKVRSLLIVDVRDVAKAHVAAASGKATGERFIVSTEVRLLPDEVAKVIRDSGAAGPVRAAASPAATAEPPCLRPGATEVRCSERLAHLGVSCRPVEVTVKDMVQDLLSMEQS
;
A
#
# COMPACT_ATOMS: atom_id res chain seq x y z
N MET A 1 4.72 -7.61 9.58
CA MET A 1 5.36 -7.42 8.26
C MET A 1 6.33 -6.25 8.28
N VAL A 2 5.86 -5.00 8.42
CA VAL A 2 6.75 -3.82 8.39
C VAL A 2 7.79 -3.82 9.51
N GLN A 3 7.41 -4.24 10.72
CA GLN A 3 8.36 -4.42 11.83
C GLN A 3 9.49 -5.40 11.48
N ALA A 4 9.21 -6.53 10.81
CA ALA A 4 10.25 -7.47 10.37
C ALA A 4 11.20 -6.86 9.33
N TRP A 5 10.74 -5.89 8.53
CA TRP A 5 11.60 -5.14 7.62
C TRP A 5 12.48 -4.13 8.36
N LEU A 6 11.93 -3.44 9.37
CA LEU A 6 12.68 -2.50 10.21
C LEU A 6 13.84 -3.22 10.93
N HIS A 7 13.62 -4.45 11.37
CA HIS A 7 14.63 -5.27 12.05
C HIS A 7 15.54 -6.06 11.10
N GLY A 8 15.31 -5.99 9.79
CA GLY A 8 16.10 -6.72 8.78
C GLY A 8 15.89 -8.23 8.76
N GLU A 9 14.89 -8.74 9.47
CA GLU A 9 14.51 -10.16 9.48
C GLU A 9 13.96 -10.59 8.10
N GLN A 10 13.39 -9.64 7.36
CA GLN A 10 12.85 -9.87 6.02
C GLN A 10 13.28 -8.77 5.04
N LYS A 11 13.43 -9.15 3.77
CA LYS A 11 13.59 -8.19 2.69
C LYS A 11 12.24 -7.53 2.37
N VAL A 12 12.27 -6.23 2.12
CA VAL A 12 11.12 -5.44 1.69
C VAL A 12 10.62 -5.99 0.35
N ARG A 13 9.31 -6.22 0.25
CA ARG A 13 8.64 -6.70 -0.97
C ARG A 13 7.78 -5.59 -1.54
N SER A 14 7.31 -5.81 -2.75
CA SER A 14 6.39 -4.90 -3.41
C SER A 14 5.02 -4.90 -2.72
N LEU A 15 4.37 -3.73 -2.64
CA LEU A 15 3.16 -3.52 -1.85
C LEU A 15 2.03 -2.93 -2.68
N LEU A 16 0.90 -3.66 -2.72
CA LEU A 16 -0.41 -3.12 -3.09
C LEU A 16 -1.26 -3.16 -1.82
N ILE A 17 -1.52 -2.00 -1.25
CA ILE A 17 -2.22 -1.88 0.04
C ILE A 17 -3.23 -0.74 -0.01
N VAL A 18 -4.11 -0.71 0.99
CA VAL A 18 -5.06 0.38 1.22
C VAL A 18 -4.99 0.79 2.69
N ASP A 19 -5.18 2.09 2.94
CA ASP A 19 -5.32 2.61 4.29
C ASP A 19 -6.64 2.15 4.90
N VAL A 20 -6.61 1.59 6.11
CA VAL A 20 -7.81 1.11 6.81
C VAL A 20 -8.84 2.23 7.02
N ARG A 21 -8.40 3.49 7.11
CA ARG A 21 -9.27 4.67 7.25
C ARG A 21 -10.11 4.86 5.99
N ASP A 22 -9.58 4.57 4.81
CA ASP A 22 -10.32 4.69 3.55
C ASP A 22 -11.26 3.50 3.33
N VAL A 23 -10.87 2.31 3.80
CA VAL A 23 -11.78 1.14 3.87
C VAL A 23 -12.97 1.45 4.77
N ALA A 24 -12.75 2.04 5.94
CA ALA A 24 -13.84 2.43 6.85
C ALA A 24 -14.80 3.46 6.21
N LYS A 25 -14.26 4.49 5.55
CA LYS A 25 -15.09 5.46 4.79
C LYS A 25 -15.92 4.78 3.70
N ALA A 26 -15.33 3.84 2.97
CA ALA A 26 -16.03 3.08 1.93
C ALA A 26 -17.17 2.25 2.50
N HIS A 27 -16.99 1.60 3.65
CA HIS A 27 -18.06 0.86 4.31
C HIS A 27 -19.20 1.77 4.77
N VAL A 28 -18.89 2.93 5.36
CA VAL A 28 -19.90 3.92 5.76
C VAL A 28 -20.69 4.44 4.55
N ALA A 29 -19.99 4.75 3.45
CA ALA A 29 -20.63 5.19 2.22
C ALA A 29 -21.49 4.10 1.57
N ALA A 30 -21.05 2.84 1.62
CA ALA A 30 -21.82 1.71 1.12
C ALA A 30 -23.12 1.51 1.93
N ALA A 31 -23.05 1.66 3.26
CA ALA A 31 -24.20 1.55 4.15
C ALA A 31 -25.25 2.64 3.91
N SER A 32 -24.89 3.79 3.31
CA SER A 32 -25.84 4.85 2.96
C SER A 32 -26.68 4.53 1.70
N GLY A 33 -26.64 3.29 1.20
CA GLY A 33 -27.41 2.82 0.04
C GLY A 33 -26.75 3.07 -1.32
N LYS A 34 -25.63 3.82 -1.38
CA LYS A 34 -24.90 4.14 -2.62
C LYS A 34 -24.26 2.93 -3.30
N ALA A 35 -24.14 1.80 -2.60
CA ALA A 35 -23.50 0.58 -3.08
C ALA A 35 -24.47 -0.60 -3.28
N THR A 36 -25.78 -0.40 -3.16
CA THR A 36 -26.77 -1.48 -3.16
C THR A 36 -26.73 -2.28 -4.46
N GLY A 37 -26.47 -3.59 -4.37
CA GLY A 37 -26.41 -4.49 -5.53
C GLY A 37 -25.12 -4.38 -6.35
N GLU A 38 -24.14 -3.60 -5.88
CA GLU A 38 -22.90 -3.34 -6.61
C GLU A 38 -21.67 -3.94 -5.91
N ARG A 39 -20.57 -4.07 -6.64
CA ARG A 39 -19.28 -4.55 -6.12
C ARG A 39 -18.24 -3.44 -6.22
N PHE A 40 -17.53 -3.23 -5.13
CA PHE A 40 -16.43 -2.27 -5.05
C PHE A 40 -15.15 -3.00 -4.65
N ILE A 41 -14.05 -2.65 -5.29
CA ILE A 41 -12.71 -2.99 -4.82
C ILE A 41 -12.18 -1.74 -4.14
N VAL A 42 -11.76 -1.85 -2.87
CA VAL A 42 -11.09 -0.76 -2.16
C VAL A 42 -9.61 -1.07 -2.11
N SER A 43 -8.85 -0.43 -3.00
CA SER A 43 -7.41 -0.65 -3.14
C SER A 43 -6.75 0.63 -3.65
N THR A 44 -5.43 0.75 -3.48
CA THR A 44 -4.65 1.57 -4.41
C THR A 44 -4.56 0.84 -5.76
N GLU A 45 -4.34 1.58 -6.84
CA GLU A 45 -4.37 1.02 -8.20
C GLU A 45 -3.01 0.52 -8.68
N VAL A 46 -1.93 1.04 -8.08
CA VAL A 46 -0.56 0.76 -8.45
C VAL A 46 0.19 0.27 -7.21
N ARG A 47 0.93 -0.82 -7.39
CA ARG A 47 1.82 -1.39 -6.40
C ARG A 47 3.12 -0.60 -6.34
N LEU A 48 3.60 -0.30 -5.14
CA LEU A 48 4.97 0.16 -4.94
C LEU A 48 5.97 -0.99 -5.10
N LEU A 49 7.06 -0.73 -5.81
CA LEU A 49 8.15 -1.65 -5.99
C LEU A 49 8.99 -1.79 -4.72
N PRO A 50 9.75 -2.89 -4.55
CA PRO A 50 10.52 -3.13 -3.33
C PRO A 50 11.45 -1.97 -2.96
N ASP A 51 12.11 -1.36 -3.96
CA ASP A 51 13.02 -0.23 -3.75
C ASP A 51 12.30 1.05 -3.32
N GLU A 52 11.10 1.29 -3.85
CA GLU A 52 10.25 2.44 -3.49
C GLU A 52 9.74 2.30 -2.06
N VAL A 53 9.24 1.12 -1.68
CA VAL A 53 8.81 0.84 -0.31
C VAL A 53 10.00 1.01 0.64
N ALA A 54 11.17 0.44 0.31
CA ALA A 54 12.36 0.56 1.14
C ALA A 54 12.82 2.02 1.27
N LYS A 55 12.69 2.82 0.21
CA LYS A 55 12.95 4.27 0.24
C LYS A 55 12.00 4.98 1.18
N VAL A 56 10.68 4.75 1.06
CA VAL A 56 9.68 5.37 1.95
C VAL A 56 9.97 5.04 3.41
N ILE A 57 10.29 3.79 3.73
CA ILE A 57 10.60 3.38 5.11
C ILE A 57 11.84 4.12 5.63
N ARG A 58 12.93 4.20 4.84
CA ARG A 58 14.15 4.92 5.24
C ARG A 58 13.89 6.42 5.43
N ASP A 59 13.18 7.04 4.51
CA ASP A 59 12.84 8.47 4.55
C ASP A 59 11.90 8.81 5.72
N SER A 60 11.24 7.81 6.30
CA SER A 60 10.38 7.96 7.48
C SER A 60 11.15 7.98 8.81
N GLY A 61 12.48 7.84 8.77
CA GLY A 61 13.35 7.91 9.95
C GLY A 61 13.80 6.55 10.49
N ALA A 62 13.56 5.46 9.75
CA ALA A 62 14.03 4.13 10.14
C ALA A 62 15.57 4.05 10.05
N ALA A 63 16.25 3.89 11.19
CA ALA A 63 17.70 3.67 11.26
C ALA A 63 18.12 2.21 11.01
N GLY A 64 17.15 1.29 10.95
CA GLY A 64 17.38 -0.15 10.84
C GLY A 64 17.86 -0.63 9.45
N PRO A 65 18.27 -1.90 9.33
CA PRO A 65 18.83 -2.51 8.11
C PRO A 65 17.76 -2.81 7.04
N VAL A 66 17.01 -1.80 6.61
CA VAL A 66 15.94 -1.93 5.61
C VAL A 66 16.52 -2.24 4.23
N ARG A 67 16.34 -3.49 3.78
CA ARG A 67 16.87 -4.01 2.51
C ARG A 67 15.75 -4.41 1.57
N ALA A 68 15.77 -3.90 0.34
CA ALA A 68 14.84 -4.32 -0.70
C ALA A 68 15.12 -5.75 -1.18
N ALA A 69 14.05 -6.49 -1.48
CA ALA A 69 14.17 -7.69 -2.31
C ALA A 69 14.57 -7.28 -3.72
N ALA A 70 15.28 -8.16 -4.44
CA ALA A 70 15.53 -7.92 -5.85
C ALA A 70 14.19 -7.73 -6.56
N SER A 71 14.03 -6.58 -7.24
CA SER A 71 12.89 -6.39 -8.12
C SER A 71 12.95 -7.49 -9.17
N PRO A 72 11.85 -8.19 -9.50
CA PRO A 72 11.89 -9.16 -10.58
C PRO A 72 12.40 -8.42 -11.80
N ALA A 73 13.59 -8.79 -12.28
CA ALA A 73 14.08 -8.35 -13.56
C ALA A 73 12.97 -8.67 -14.57
N ALA A 74 12.78 -7.81 -15.57
CA ALA A 74 11.90 -8.09 -16.69
C ALA A 74 12.44 -9.30 -17.50
N THR A 75 12.49 -10.47 -16.91
CA THR A 75 12.70 -11.74 -17.58
C THR A 75 11.38 -12.07 -18.24
N ALA A 76 11.36 -11.89 -19.55
CA ALA A 76 10.25 -12.16 -20.43
C ALA A 76 9.69 -13.57 -20.19
N GLU A 77 8.43 -13.65 -19.77
CA GLU A 77 7.33 -14.62 -20.07
C GLU A 77 6.05 -14.19 -19.27
N PRO A 78 4.80 -14.47 -19.69
CA PRO A 78 3.71 -13.47 -19.95
C PRO A 78 2.68 -13.24 -18.81
N PRO A 79 1.56 -12.50 -19.05
CA PRO A 79 1.40 -11.04 -19.01
C PRO A 79 1.29 -10.52 -17.57
N CYS A 80 2.18 -10.95 -16.66
CA CYS A 80 2.23 -10.38 -15.32
C CYS A 80 2.42 -8.86 -15.45
N LEU A 81 1.44 -8.11 -14.92
CA LEU A 81 1.38 -6.64 -14.99
C LEU A 81 2.77 -6.07 -14.73
N ARG A 82 3.23 -5.24 -15.67
CA ARG A 82 4.55 -4.62 -15.55
C ARG A 82 4.65 -3.89 -14.21
N PRO A 83 5.81 -3.93 -13.53
CA PRO A 83 6.11 -3.03 -12.43
C PRO A 83 5.64 -1.59 -12.76
N GLY A 84 4.76 -1.02 -11.93
CA GLY A 84 4.17 0.32 -12.15
C GLY A 84 2.94 0.38 -13.06
N ALA A 85 2.47 -0.74 -13.61
CA ALA A 85 1.20 -0.79 -14.32
C ALA A 85 0.03 -0.85 -13.34
N THR A 86 -1.10 -0.24 -13.72
CA THR A 86 -2.37 -0.30 -12.97
C THR A 86 -2.82 -1.75 -12.80
N GLU A 87 -2.67 -2.30 -11.59
CA GLU A 87 -3.03 -3.68 -11.26
C GLU A 87 -4.53 -3.83 -11.00
N VAL A 88 -5.14 -2.78 -10.46
CA VAL A 88 -6.57 -2.73 -10.15
C VAL A 88 -7.11 -1.41 -10.66
N ARG A 89 -8.27 -1.45 -11.34
CA ARG A 89 -9.04 -0.25 -11.67
C ARG A 89 -10.18 -0.11 -10.67
N CYS A 90 -10.07 0.83 -9.74
CA CYS A 90 -11.06 1.06 -8.70
C CYS A 90 -11.33 2.54 -8.39
N SER A 91 -10.45 3.47 -8.79
CA SER A 91 -10.59 4.90 -8.49
C SER A 91 -11.91 5.48 -8.97
N GLU A 92 -12.29 5.22 -10.23
CA GLU A 92 -13.55 5.70 -10.81
C GLU A 92 -14.77 5.19 -10.03
N ARG A 93 -14.75 3.91 -9.63
CA ARG A 93 -15.86 3.31 -8.91
C ARG A 93 -15.93 3.79 -7.47
N LEU A 94 -14.80 3.91 -6.78
CA LEU A 94 -14.73 4.47 -5.42
C LEU A 94 -15.16 5.94 -5.37
N ALA A 95 -14.93 6.70 -6.45
CA ALA A 95 -15.41 8.08 -6.56
C ALA A 95 -16.95 8.16 -6.47
N HIS A 96 -17.69 7.13 -6.92
CA HIS A 96 -19.15 7.06 -6.75
C HIS A 96 -19.56 7.00 -5.26
N LEU A 97 -18.70 6.44 -4.41
CA LEU A 97 -18.88 6.43 -2.96
C LEU A 97 -18.34 7.70 -2.29
N GLY A 98 -17.72 8.62 -3.03
CA GLY A 98 -17.02 9.77 -2.48
C GLY A 98 -15.72 9.39 -1.75
N VAL A 99 -15.13 8.25 -2.09
CA VAL A 99 -13.89 7.74 -1.48
C VAL A 99 -12.75 7.85 -2.48
N SER A 100 -11.61 8.33 -1.99
CA SER A 100 -10.33 8.30 -2.68
C SER A 100 -9.31 7.66 -1.75
N CYS A 101 -8.60 6.65 -2.24
CA CYS A 101 -7.55 5.98 -1.47
C CYS A 101 -6.35 6.89 -1.33
N ARG A 102 -5.86 7.03 -0.10
CA ARG A 102 -4.59 7.70 0.19
C ARG A 102 -3.43 6.99 -0.54
N PRO A 103 -2.40 7.73 -1.00
CA PRO A 103 -1.21 7.12 -1.58
C PRO A 103 -0.54 6.11 -0.63
N VAL A 104 0.02 5.05 -1.20
CA VAL A 104 0.67 3.97 -0.45
C VAL A 104 1.83 4.52 0.39
N GLU A 105 2.60 5.45 -0.16
CA GLU A 105 3.77 6.07 0.47
C GLU A 105 3.40 6.76 1.78
N VAL A 106 2.28 7.50 1.79
CA VAL A 106 1.79 8.19 2.99
C VAL A 106 1.31 7.17 4.01
N THR A 107 0.61 6.12 3.57
CA THR A 107 0.12 5.06 4.46
C THR A 107 1.27 4.29 5.12
N VAL A 108 2.31 3.95 4.35
CA VAL A 108 3.50 3.26 4.87
C VAL A 108 4.30 4.19 5.79
N LYS A 109 4.44 5.46 5.44
CA LYS A 109 5.12 6.46 6.27
C LYS A 109 4.44 6.59 7.64
N ASP A 110 3.12 6.85 7.67
CA ASP A 110 2.35 6.98 8.92
C ASP A 110 2.54 5.72 9.79
N MET A 111 2.41 4.53 9.19
CA MET A 111 2.60 3.26 9.92
C MET A 111 4.02 3.10 10.49
N VAL A 112 5.07 3.48 9.75
CA VAL A 112 6.45 3.42 10.25
C VAL A 112 6.64 4.39 11.41
N GLN A 113 6.11 5.61 11.31
CA GLN A 113 6.20 6.60 12.37
C GLN A 113 5.48 6.13 13.65
N ASP A 114 4.29 5.54 13.50
CA ASP A 114 3.55 4.98 14.63
C ASP A 114 4.37 3.86 15.31
N LEU A 115 4.90 2.90 14.54
CA LEU A 115 5.71 1.81 15.08
C LEU A 115 6.97 2.32 15.81
N LEU A 116 7.70 3.26 15.23
CA LEU A 116 8.89 3.85 15.84
C LEU A 116 8.55 4.62 17.12
N SER A 117 7.37 5.24 17.21
CA SER A 117 6.91 5.93 18.41
C SER A 117 6.54 4.95 19.53
N MET A 118 5.96 3.80 19.18
CA MET A 118 5.59 2.75 20.13
C MET A 118 6.81 2.05 20.74
N GLU A 119 7.92 1.93 20.00
CA GLU A 119 9.18 1.35 20.51
C GLU A 119 9.92 2.26 21.50
N GLN A 120 9.59 3.56 21.51
CA GLN A 120 10.20 4.57 22.38
C GLN A 120 9.38 4.86 23.65
N SER A 121 8.19 4.28 23.76
CA SER A 121 7.28 4.40 24.92
C SER A 121 7.41 3.21 25.87
#